data_AF-A0A7S4N5Q8-F1
#
_entry.id   AF-A0A7S4N5Q8-F1
#
_cell.length_a   1.000
_cell.length_b   1.000
_cell.length_c   1.000
_cell.angle_alpha   90.00
_cell.angle_beta   90.00
_cell.angle_gamma   90.00
#
_symmetry.space_group_name_H-M   'P 1'
#
loop_
_entity.id
_entity.type
_entity.pdbx_description
1 polymer ?
#
loop_
_entity_poly.entity_id
_entity_poly.type
_entity_poly.pdbx_seq_one_letter_code
_entity_poly.pdbx_strand_id
1 'polypeptide(L)'
;GGPSVLLDAEKFLWAHAILDSRSIWWNGRRHLVPLLDLVNCAEVRLDPDGSPLARGAGAGGAEGAPPREGGTPNPVHRTSLDSDGRAETPASANFAEGERVVENYGQPDHTYYMYHGFVLGGHASNSHDCALWEGGSGDLTIGRDDVSGLAARSGGGGSGSEREAWRHIQTRLARNGFPSSEPSFCVNGYDDLSSLDRASDFMRIKHGVPSDPRSGLGVDIADRVAEALRRRVGRYDALGVGPGADDEDTKATDEAERTMERLLRNEKDHFEKALEGLERWLEAQKETEAEAAAAATTGEIEEEEGVAGDLAATA
;
A
#
# COMPACT_ATOMS: atom_id res chain seq x y z
N GLY A 1 -23.70 40.36 -29.76
CA GLY A 1 -22.69 39.44 -29.22
C GLY A 1 -23.30 38.74 -28.03
N GLY A 2 -23.40 37.42 -28.07
CA GLY A 2 -23.78 36.65 -26.88
C GLY A 2 -22.73 36.82 -25.78
N PRO A 3 -23.07 36.58 -24.50
CA PRO A 3 -22.10 36.65 -23.43
C PRO A 3 -20.99 35.64 -23.71
N SER A 4 -19.76 36.13 -23.90
CA SER A 4 -18.58 35.27 -23.98
C SER A 4 -18.43 34.59 -22.62
N VAL A 5 -18.70 33.29 -22.55
CA VAL A 5 -18.39 32.50 -21.36
C VAL A 5 -16.87 32.39 -21.27
N LEU A 6 -16.28 33.29 -20.49
CA LEU A 6 -14.83 33.40 -20.29
C LEU A 6 -14.27 32.15 -19.59
N LEU A 7 -15.08 31.51 -18.75
CA LEU A 7 -14.75 30.30 -18.00
C LEU A 7 -15.89 29.28 -18.15
N ASP A 8 -15.57 28.11 -18.69
CA ASP A 8 -16.47 26.96 -18.79
C ASP A 8 -15.83 25.73 -18.10
N ALA A 9 -16.60 24.66 -17.99
CA ALA A 9 -16.16 23.44 -17.33
C ALA A 9 -14.94 22.80 -18.01
N GLU A 10 -14.85 22.87 -19.34
CA GLU A 10 -13.75 22.31 -20.12
C GLU A 10 -12.43 23.02 -19.79
N LYS A 11 -12.43 24.36 -19.80
CA LYS A 11 -11.26 25.16 -19.40
C LYS A 11 -10.84 24.90 -17.96
N PHE A 12 -11.81 24.76 -17.06
CA PHE A 12 -11.54 24.43 -15.67
C PHE A 12 -10.89 23.05 -15.52
N LEU A 13 -11.46 22.02 -16.15
CA LEU A 13 -10.94 20.65 -16.11
C LEU A 13 -9.55 20.56 -16.73
N TRP A 14 -9.33 21.23 -17.86
CA TRP A 14 -8.01 21.32 -18.50
C TRP A 14 -6.98 21.97 -17.57
N ALA A 15 -7.31 23.13 -16.98
CA ALA A 15 -6.42 23.82 -16.05
C ALA A 15 -6.13 22.99 -14.80
N HIS A 16 -7.13 22.29 -14.27
CA HIS A 16 -6.98 21.38 -13.13
C HIS A 16 -6.07 20.20 -13.47
N ALA A 17 -6.25 19.56 -14.63
CA ALA A 17 -5.42 18.47 -15.10
C ALA A 17 -3.95 18.90 -15.28
N ILE A 18 -3.70 20.12 -15.77
CA ILE A 18 -2.34 20.68 -15.84
C ILE A 18 -1.74 20.83 -14.44
N LEU A 19 -2.50 21.40 -13.49
CA LEU A 19 -2.02 21.57 -12.13
C LEU A 19 -1.74 20.23 -11.43
N ASP A 20 -2.54 19.21 -11.66
CA ASP A 20 -2.32 17.90 -11.04
C ASP A 20 -1.16 17.13 -11.66
N SER A 21 -1.07 17.11 -12.98
CA SER A 21 -0.10 16.26 -13.68
C SER A 21 1.29 16.87 -13.81
N ARG A 22 1.42 18.21 -13.78
CA ARG A 22 2.68 18.93 -14.09
C ARG A 22 3.25 19.77 -12.96
N SER A 23 2.52 19.94 -11.86
CA SER A 23 3.05 20.73 -10.76
C SER A 23 4.11 19.98 -9.95
N ILE A 24 5.07 20.74 -9.43
CA ILE A 24 6.07 20.25 -8.49
C ILE A 24 5.87 20.97 -7.16
N TRP A 25 6.06 20.24 -6.06
CA TRP A 25 5.94 20.77 -4.71
C TRP A 25 7.32 21.02 -4.11
N TRP A 26 7.58 22.26 -3.69
CA TRP A 26 8.71 22.57 -2.81
C TRP A 26 8.32 23.68 -1.84
N ASN A 27 8.93 23.70 -0.65
CA ASN A 27 8.62 24.66 0.42
C ASN A 27 7.11 24.77 0.75
N GLY A 28 6.37 23.66 0.65
CA GLY A 28 4.93 23.59 0.92
C GLY A 28 4.05 24.33 -0.11
N ARG A 29 4.58 24.64 -1.29
CA ARG A 29 3.86 25.32 -2.37
C ARG A 29 3.93 24.53 -3.67
N ARG A 30 2.87 24.65 -4.46
CA ARG A 30 2.72 24.06 -5.79
C ARG A 30 3.24 25.05 -6.83
N HIS A 31 4.09 24.56 -7.75
CA HIS A 31 4.72 25.37 -8.78
C HIS A 31 4.59 24.70 -10.15
N LEU A 32 4.38 25.49 -11.21
CA LEU A 32 4.59 25.06 -12.59
C LEU A 32 5.96 25.55 -13.03
N VAL A 33 6.81 24.62 -13.49
CA VAL A 33 8.19 24.90 -13.89
C VAL A 33 8.34 24.55 -15.36
N PRO A 34 8.18 25.53 -16.27
CA PRO A 34 8.37 25.29 -17.69
C PRO A 34 9.74 24.66 -17.96
N LEU A 35 9.80 23.78 -18.95
CA LEU A 35 10.95 22.96 -19.34
C LEU A 35 11.14 21.73 -18.45
N LEU A 36 11.16 21.90 -17.12
CA LEU A 36 11.27 20.77 -16.20
C LEU A 36 10.01 19.89 -16.24
N ASP A 37 8.84 20.50 -16.46
CA ASP A 37 7.56 19.80 -16.60
C ASP A 37 7.46 18.87 -17.82
N LEU A 38 8.43 18.94 -18.75
CA LEU A 38 8.50 18.08 -19.94
C LEU A 38 9.21 16.74 -19.66
N VAL A 39 9.91 16.61 -18.53
CA VAL A 39 10.55 15.35 -18.14
C VAL A 39 9.45 14.33 -17.81
N ASN A 40 9.60 13.11 -18.35
CA ASN A 40 8.61 12.05 -18.14
C ASN A 40 8.99 11.17 -16.95
N CYS A 41 7.98 10.53 -16.36
CA CYS A 41 8.19 9.55 -15.31
C CYS A 41 8.66 8.20 -15.89
N ALA A 42 9.70 7.62 -15.28
CA ALA A 42 10.03 6.21 -15.43
C ALA A 42 10.89 5.74 -14.25
N GLU A 43 10.68 4.49 -13.84
CA GLU A 43 11.62 3.79 -12.99
C GLU A 43 12.73 3.16 -13.85
N VAL A 44 13.98 3.43 -13.49
CA VAL A 44 15.17 2.91 -14.14
C VAL A 44 15.92 2.08 -13.11
N ARG A 45 16.16 0.80 -13.37
CA ARG A 45 17.06 0.00 -12.52
C ARG A 45 18.50 0.39 -12.81
N LEU A 46 19.29 0.52 -11.75
CA LEU A 46 20.67 0.96 -11.82
C LEU A 46 21.63 -0.20 -11.51
N ASP A 47 22.71 -0.27 -12.28
CA ASP A 47 23.90 -1.03 -11.90
C ASP A 47 24.58 -0.38 -10.67
N PRO A 48 25.50 -1.08 -9.96
CA PRO A 48 26.17 -0.55 -8.78
C PRO A 48 26.93 0.77 -9.00
N ASP A 49 27.29 1.11 -10.24
CA ASP A 49 27.95 2.36 -10.61
C ASP A 49 26.96 3.51 -10.91
N GLY A 50 25.65 3.27 -10.75
CA GLY A 50 24.58 4.24 -10.98
C GLY A 50 24.20 4.42 -12.46
N SER A 51 24.79 3.63 -13.37
CA SER A 51 24.34 3.60 -14.76
C SER A 51 23.02 2.84 -14.90
N PRO A 52 22.12 3.23 -15.83
CA PRO A 52 20.96 2.45 -16.18
C PRO A 52 21.37 1.03 -16.55
N LEU A 53 20.83 0.05 -15.85
CA LEU A 53 21.04 -1.36 -16.12
C LEU A 53 20.60 -1.62 -17.55
N ALA A 54 21.57 -1.93 -18.43
CA ALA A 54 21.40 -1.83 -19.87
C ALA A 54 20.10 -2.50 -20.33
N ARG A 55 19.10 -1.69 -20.74
CA ARG A 55 18.00 -2.17 -21.57
C ARG A 55 18.67 -2.70 -22.82
N GLY A 56 18.53 -4.00 -23.09
CA GLY A 56 19.28 -4.69 -24.16
C GLY A 56 19.50 -3.78 -25.36
N ALA A 57 20.77 -3.43 -25.60
CA ALA A 57 21.17 -2.34 -26.47
C ALA A 57 20.63 -2.54 -27.90
N GLY A 58 19.55 -1.83 -28.21
CA GLY A 58 18.98 -1.72 -29.54
C GLY A 58 18.43 -0.32 -29.71
N ALA A 59 19.23 0.56 -30.31
CA ALA A 59 18.76 1.84 -30.84
C ALA A 59 17.77 1.55 -31.98
N GLY A 60 16.51 1.29 -31.62
CA GLY A 60 15.47 0.79 -32.51
C GLY A 60 14.54 -0.11 -31.73
N GLY A 61 13.36 0.42 -31.38
CA GLY A 61 12.42 -0.17 -30.43
C GLY A 61 12.18 -1.66 -30.60
N ALA A 62 12.47 -2.39 -29.54
CA ALA A 62 11.68 -3.55 -29.15
C ALA A 62 11.28 -3.31 -27.69
N GLU A 63 10.14 -2.62 -27.50
CA GLU A 63 9.35 -2.81 -26.29
C GLU A 63 9.09 -4.32 -26.16
N GLY A 64 9.72 -5.00 -25.19
CA GLY A 64 9.49 -6.44 -25.01
C GLY A 64 10.67 -7.27 -24.51
N ALA A 65 11.89 -6.74 -24.39
CA ALA A 65 12.95 -7.47 -23.67
C ALA A 65 12.68 -7.38 -22.16
N PRO A 66 12.53 -8.51 -21.44
CA PRO A 66 12.36 -8.47 -20.00
C PRO A 66 13.62 -7.86 -19.36
N PRO A 67 13.48 -6.97 -18.38
CA PRO A 67 14.57 -6.37 -17.66
C PRO A 67 15.34 -7.50 -17.01
N ARG A 68 16.66 -7.41 -17.09
CA ARG A 68 17.52 -8.27 -16.29
C ARG A 68 17.13 -8.09 -14.82
N GLU A 69 16.88 -9.21 -14.15
CA GLU A 69 16.70 -9.23 -12.70
C GLU A 69 17.99 -8.74 -12.03
N GLY A 70 17.84 -7.80 -11.10
CA GLY A 70 18.95 -7.12 -10.44
C GLY A 70 18.92 -5.60 -10.60
N GLY A 71 19.72 -4.92 -9.78
CA GLY A 71 19.82 -3.46 -9.74
C GLY A 71 18.82 -2.80 -8.78
N THR A 72 19.19 -1.63 -8.28
CA THR A 72 18.31 -0.81 -7.42
C THR A 72 17.49 0.15 -8.27
N PRO A 73 16.21 0.40 -7.96
CA PRO A 73 15.47 1.51 -8.56
C PRO A 73 16.25 2.82 -8.44
N ASN A 74 16.17 3.67 -9.46
CA ASN A 74 16.72 5.01 -9.38
C ASN A 74 16.03 5.80 -8.27
N PRO A 75 16.76 6.68 -7.56
CA PRO A 75 16.18 7.48 -6.48
C PRO A 75 14.97 8.29 -6.97
N VAL A 76 13.98 8.45 -6.08
CA VAL A 76 12.89 9.40 -6.27
C VAL A 76 13.48 10.79 -6.53
N HIS A 77 13.02 11.44 -7.59
CA HIS A 77 13.50 12.77 -7.98
C HIS A 77 13.21 13.78 -6.86
N ARG A 78 14.04 14.82 -6.80
CA ARG A 78 13.87 15.90 -5.85
C ARG A 78 14.24 17.21 -6.51
N THR A 79 13.31 18.16 -6.45
CA THR A 79 13.55 19.54 -6.87
C THR A 79 13.77 20.42 -5.64
N SER A 80 14.81 21.23 -5.67
CA SER A 80 15.05 22.28 -4.68
C SER A 80 15.12 23.65 -5.33
N LEU A 81 14.96 24.69 -4.51
CA LEU A 81 15.24 26.06 -4.92
C LEU A 81 16.71 26.37 -4.61
N ASP A 82 17.48 26.76 -5.63
CA ASP A 82 18.87 27.18 -5.44
C ASP A 82 18.98 28.58 -4.81
N SER A 83 20.20 29.05 -4.58
CA SER A 83 20.47 30.38 -4.01
C SER A 83 20.01 31.55 -4.89
N ASP A 84 19.84 31.32 -6.18
CA ASP A 84 19.42 32.31 -7.17
C ASP A 84 17.90 32.30 -7.40
N GLY A 85 17.17 31.42 -6.71
CA GLY A 85 15.72 31.27 -6.86
C GLY A 85 15.31 30.44 -8.07
N ARG A 86 16.19 29.59 -8.61
CA ARG A 86 15.89 28.65 -9.69
C ARG A 86 15.56 27.28 -9.15
N ALA A 87 14.69 26.56 -9.85
CA ALA A 87 14.45 25.15 -9.58
C ALA A 87 15.63 24.33 -10.08
N GLU A 88 16.20 23.51 -9.19
CA GLU A 88 17.27 22.57 -9.48
C GLU A 88 16.76 21.15 -9.25
N THR A 89 16.80 20.31 -10.28
CA THR A 89 16.49 18.88 -10.21
C THR A 89 17.70 18.09 -10.70
N PRO A 90 18.47 17.46 -9.79
CA PRO A 90 19.57 16.59 -10.18
C PRO A 90 19.06 15.36 -10.95
N ALA A 91 19.83 14.90 -11.93
CA ALA A 91 19.52 13.67 -12.64
C ALA A 91 19.49 12.47 -11.67
N SER A 92 18.46 11.63 -11.77
CA SER A 92 18.31 10.43 -10.93
C SER A 92 19.17 9.24 -11.38
N ALA A 93 19.77 9.34 -12.57
CA ALA A 93 20.63 8.34 -13.18
C ALA A 93 21.64 9.01 -14.13
N ASN A 94 22.64 8.26 -14.57
CA ASN A 94 23.49 8.68 -15.68
C ASN A 94 22.74 8.48 -17.02
N PHE A 95 22.74 9.49 -17.88
CA PHE A 95 22.13 9.43 -19.21
C PHE A 95 23.19 9.67 -20.29
N ALA A 96 23.26 8.79 -21.27
CA ALA A 96 24.14 8.97 -22.43
C ALA A 96 23.58 10.00 -23.42
N GLU A 97 24.44 10.51 -24.30
CA GLU A 97 24.01 11.41 -25.36
C GLU A 97 22.96 10.73 -26.25
N GLY A 98 21.83 11.41 -26.47
CA GLY A 98 20.69 10.88 -27.24
C GLY A 98 19.69 10.06 -26.43
N GLU A 99 19.97 9.76 -25.15
CA GLU A 99 19.00 9.10 -24.27
C GLU A 99 17.93 10.06 -23.76
N ARG A 100 16.74 9.50 -23.50
CA ARG A 100 15.65 10.24 -22.88
C ARG A 100 15.91 10.39 -21.39
N VAL A 101 16.00 11.63 -20.92
CA VAL A 101 16.01 11.95 -19.48
C VAL A 101 14.64 11.67 -18.89
N VAL A 102 14.63 10.98 -17.75
CA VAL A 102 13.42 10.58 -17.00
C VAL A 102 13.61 10.78 -15.51
N GLU A 103 12.50 10.85 -14.80
CA GLU A 103 12.45 11.00 -13.34
C GLU A 103 11.64 9.86 -12.70
N ASN A 104 12.02 9.43 -11.50
CA ASN A 104 11.17 8.58 -10.68
C ASN A 104 10.33 9.49 -9.77
N TYR A 105 9.01 9.49 -9.95
CA TYR A 105 8.11 10.33 -9.15
C TYR A 105 7.85 9.76 -7.76
N GLY A 106 8.15 8.48 -7.52
CA GLY A 106 8.06 7.85 -6.21
C GLY A 106 6.63 7.65 -5.70
N GLN A 107 5.67 7.44 -6.60
CA GLN A 107 4.25 7.30 -6.26
C GLN A 107 3.68 5.94 -6.71
N PRO A 108 2.62 5.45 -6.06
CA PRO A 108 1.93 4.23 -6.48
C PRO A 108 1.08 4.45 -7.75
N ASP A 109 0.73 3.36 -8.44
CA ASP A 109 0.06 3.43 -9.75
C ASP A 109 -1.31 4.09 -9.67
N HIS A 110 -2.07 3.91 -8.58
CA HIS A 110 -3.35 4.59 -8.41
C HIS A 110 -3.19 6.13 -8.36
N THR A 111 -2.05 6.63 -7.86
CA THR A 111 -1.73 8.07 -7.86
C THR A 111 -1.30 8.52 -9.25
N TYR A 112 -0.46 7.75 -9.95
CA TYR A 112 -0.13 8.04 -11.35
C TYR A 112 -1.37 8.10 -12.24
N TYR A 113 -2.31 7.17 -12.07
CA TYR A 113 -3.51 7.15 -12.87
C TYR A 113 -4.37 8.39 -12.61
N MET A 114 -4.69 8.63 -11.34
CA MET A 114 -5.62 9.69 -10.95
C MET A 114 -5.10 11.10 -11.27
N TYR A 115 -3.81 11.36 -11.05
CA TYR A 115 -3.26 12.72 -11.14
C TYR A 115 -2.40 12.96 -12.37
N HIS A 116 -1.85 11.90 -12.98
CA HIS A 116 -0.94 12.02 -14.12
C HIS A 116 -1.45 11.34 -15.40
N GLY A 117 -2.51 10.53 -15.32
CA GLY A 117 -3.15 9.90 -16.48
C GLY A 117 -2.37 8.73 -17.08
N PHE A 118 -1.49 8.08 -16.31
CA PHE A 118 -0.77 6.88 -16.74
C PHE A 118 -0.60 5.92 -15.55
N VAL A 119 -0.19 4.68 -15.80
CA VAL A 119 0.40 3.81 -14.77
C VAL A 119 1.71 3.24 -15.30
N LEU A 120 2.66 2.91 -14.43
CA LEU A 120 3.93 2.36 -14.88
C LEU A 120 3.73 0.88 -15.23
N GLY A 121 3.47 0.63 -16.51
CA GLY A 121 3.19 -0.71 -17.02
C GLY A 121 4.40 -1.49 -17.50
N GLY A 122 4.33 -2.81 -17.31
CA GLY A 122 5.32 -3.78 -17.77
C GLY A 122 6.49 -3.91 -16.81
N HIS A 123 7.06 -5.10 -16.73
CA HIS A 123 8.45 -5.48 -16.42
C HIS A 123 9.36 -4.61 -15.51
N ALA A 124 9.38 -3.29 -15.62
CA ALA A 124 9.83 -2.41 -14.56
C ALA A 124 8.67 -2.22 -13.57
N SER A 125 8.52 -3.19 -12.65
CA SER A 125 7.64 -3.08 -11.48
C SER A 125 7.82 -1.70 -10.85
N ASN A 126 6.76 -0.89 -10.74
CA ASN A 126 6.80 0.31 -9.92
C ASN A 126 7.13 -0.12 -8.49
N SER A 127 8.35 0.15 -8.04
CA SER A 127 8.86 -0.24 -6.72
C SER A 127 8.14 0.47 -5.58
N HIS A 128 7.37 1.51 -5.91
CA HIS A 128 6.53 2.26 -4.99
C HIS A 128 5.05 1.90 -5.12
N ASP A 129 4.69 0.89 -5.92
CA ASP A 129 3.30 0.51 -6.10
C ASP A 129 2.70 -0.14 -4.86
N CYS A 130 1.41 0.10 -4.69
CA CYS A 130 0.58 -0.53 -3.68
C CYS A 130 -0.90 -0.37 -4.03
N ALA A 131 -1.70 -1.30 -3.52
CA ALA A 131 -3.14 -1.18 -3.62
C ALA A 131 -3.69 -0.22 -2.56
N LEU A 132 -4.57 0.69 -2.98
CA LEU A 132 -5.26 1.58 -2.05
C LEU A 132 -6.41 0.83 -1.36
N TRP A 133 -6.31 0.70 -0.04
CA TRP A 133 -7.36 0.13 0.81
C TRP A 133 -8.11 1.24 1.54
N GLU A 134 -9.24 1.65 0.99
CA GLU A 134 -10.01 2.80 1.50
C GLU A 134 -11.11 2.42 2.50
N GLY A 135 -11.38 3.36 3.42
CA GLY A 135 -12.46 3.31 4.41
C GLY A 135 -13.83 2.94 3.84
N GLY A 136 -14.18 3.48 2.66
CA GLY A 136 -15.49 3.29 2.01
C GLY A 136 -15.87 1.85 1.68
N SER A 137 -14.93 0.90 1.82
CA SER A 137 -15.20 -0.54 1.70
C SER A 137 -16.03 -1.15 2.84
N GLY A 138 -16.30 -0.39 3.91
CA GLY A 138 -16.97 -0.88 5.12
C GLY A 138 -16.04 -1.65 6.06
N ASP A 139 -15.01 -2.30 5.53
CA ASP A 139 -13.98 -3.01 6.29
C ASP A 139 -13.14 -2.03 7.14
N LEU A 140 -12.81 -0.87 6.58
CA LEU A 140 -11.96 0.16 7.20
C LEU A 140 -12.73 1.43 7.62
N THR A 141 -14.03 1.29 7.87
CA THR A 141 -14.85 2.35 8.47
C THR A 141 -15.26 1.96 9.88
N ILE A 142 -15.17 2.89 10.83
CA ILE A 142 -15.83 2.73 12.14
C ILE A 142 -17.22 3.35 12.03
N GLY A 143 -18.22 2.49 11.87
CA GLY A 143 -19.62 2.86 11.74
C GLY A 143 -20.36 2.88 13.08
N ARG A 144 -21.65 3.21 13.01
CA ARG A 144 -22.54 3.20 14.19
C ARG A 144 -22.59 1.84 14.87
N ASP A 145 -22.66 0.76 14.08
CA ASP A 145 -22.80 -0.60 14.61
C ASP A 145 -21.55 -1.03 15.41
N ASP A 146 -20.36 -0.60 14.99
CA ASP A 146 -19.13 -0.81 15.75
C ASP A 146 -19.19 -0.12 17.12
N VAL A 147 -19.67 1.13 17.14
CA VAL A 147 -19.84 1.92 18.37
C VAL A 147 -20.86 1.27 19.30
N SER A 148 -22.02 0.88 18.77
CA SER A 148 -23.08 0.22 19.54
C SER A 148 -22.59 -1.13 20.10
N GLY A 149 -21.85 -1.90 19.30
CA GLY A 149 -21.24 -3.16 19.73
C GLY A 149 -20.19 -3.00 20.83
N LEU A 150 -19.43 -1.89 20.81
CA LEU A 150 -18.50 -1.54 21.89
C LEU A 150 -19.23 -1.11 23.17
N ALA A 151 -20.23 -0.25 23.03
CA ALA A 151 -21.04 0.22 24.16
C ALA A 151 -21.74 -0.93 24.89
N ALA A 152 -22.27 -1.90 24.14
CA ALA A 152 -22.91 -3.10 24.70
C ALA A 152 -21.92 -3.96 25.51
N ARG A 153 -20.68 -4.13 25.02
CA ARG A 153 -19.62 -4.89 25.70
C ARG A 153 -19.17 -4.24 27.02
N SER A 154 -19.29 -2.93 27.14
CA SER A 154 -19.02 -2.20 28.39
C SER A 154 -20.18 -2.27 29.40
N GLY A 155 -21.24 -3.05 29.14
CA GLY A 155 -22.38 -3.20 30.05
C GLY A 155 -23.33 -2.00 30.05
N GLY A 156 -23.15 -1.04 29.14
CA GLY A 156 -23.99 0.15 29.03
C GLY A 156 -25.05 0.01 27.94
N GLY A 157 -26.32 -0.11 28.33
CA GLY A 157 -27.45 0.00 27.40
C GLY A 157 -27.94 1.45 27.30
N GLY A 158 -27.84 2.07 26.13
CA GLY A 158 -28.49 3.37 25.83
C GLY A 158 -27.60 4.40 25.14
N SER A 159 -28.19 5.53 24.76
CA SER A 159 -27.49 6.59 24.01
C SER A 159 -26.32 7.23 24.77
N GLY A 160 -26.31 7.14 26.11
CA GLY A 160 -25.21 7.60 26.94
C GLY A 160 -23.93 6.78 26.74
N SER A 161 -24.06 5.44 26.68
CA SER A 161 -22.91 4.54 26.51
C SER A 161 -22.35 4.60 25.09
N GLU A 162 -23.18 4.79 24.07
CA GLU A 162 -22.72 5.00 22.68
C GLU A 162 -21.86 6.26 22.55
N ARG A 163 -22.24 7.37 23.20
CA ARG A 163 -21.44 8.61 23.20
C ARG A 163 -20.10 8.42 23.90
N GLU A 164 -20.07 7.66 24.98
CA GLU A 164 -18.83 7.37 25.70
C GLU A 164 -17.90 6.45 24.89
N ALA A 165 -18.46 5.39 24.29
CA ALA A 165 -17.74 4.51 23.38
C ALA A 165 -17.15 5.29 22.20
N TRP A 166 -17.91 6.21 21.60
CA TRP A 166 -17.40 7.06 20.52
C TRP A 166 -16.24 7.97 20.98
N ARG A 167 -16.35 8.63 22.13
CA ARG A 167 -15.23 9.42 22.67
C ARG A 167 -13.99 8.57 22.93
N HIS A 168 -14.18 7.34 23.41
CA HIS A 168 -13.09 6.41 23.63
C HIS A 168 -12.40 6.04 22.31
N ILE A 169 -13.18 5.73 21.27
CA ILE A 169 -12.67 5.47 19.90
C ILE A 169 -11.89 6.68 19.37
N GLN A 170 -12.48 7.88 19.41
CA GLN A 170 -11.82 9.10 18.94
C GLN A 170 -10.48 9.35 19.65
N THR A 171 -10.44 9.11 20.96
CA THR A 171 -9.21 9.21 21.75
C THR A 171 -8.17 8.19 21.28
N ARG A 172 -8.57 6.94 21.01
CA ARG A 172 -7.68 5.90 20.48
C ARG A 172 -7.21 6.21 19.06
N LEU A 173 -8.07 6.73 18.19
CA LEU A 173 -7.71 7.15 16.83
C LEU A 173 -6.64 8.25 16.89
N ALA A 174 -6.89 9.32 17.65
CA ALA A 174 -5.95 10.42 17.82
C ALA A 174 -4.60 9.95 18.39
N ARG A 175 -4.62 9.09 19.42
CA ARG A 175 -3.39 8.54 20.04
C ARG A 175 -2.56 7.69 19.07
N ASN A 176 -3.21 7.01 18.12
CA ASN A 176 -2.53 6.16 17.12
C ASN A 176 -2.34 6.90 15.77
N GLY A 177 -2.49 8.22 15.75
CA GLY A 177 -2.24 9.03 14.54
C GLY A 177 -3.21 8.73 13.39
N PHE A 178 -4.45 8.33 13.68
CA PHE A 178 -5.50 8.21 12.68
C PHE A 178 -6.32 9.52 12.65
N PRO A 179 -6.32 10.25 11.53
CA PRO A 179 -7.00 11.55 11.44
C PRO A 179 -8.52 11.43 11.29
N SER A 180 -9.03 10.25 10.91
CA SER A 180 -10.45 9.99 10.65
C SER A 180 -10.86 8.59 11.12
N SER A 181 -12.18 8.36 11.15
CA SER A 181 -12.79 7.03 11.32
C SER A 181 -12.85 6.21 10.03
N GLU A 182 -12.28 6.74 8.94
CA GLU A 182 -12.29 6.17 7.60
C GLU A 182 -10.92 6.41 6.95
N PRO A 183 -9.82 5.90 7.53
CA PRO A 183 -8.50 6.05 6.95
C PRO A 183 -8.37 5.24 5.66
N SER A 184 -7.35 5.56 4.88
CA SER A 184 -6.87 4.73 3.78
C SER A 184 -5.48 4.18 4.09
N PHE A 185 -5.19 2.99 3.57
CA PHE A 185 -3.88 2.34 3.68
C PHE A 185 -3.37 1.93 2.31
N CYS A 186 -2.05 1.85 2.21
CA CYS A 186 -1.33 1.39 1.04
C CYS A 186 -0.87 -0.05 1.34
N VAL A 187 -1.52 -1.03 0.71
CA VAL A 187 -1.22 -2.45 0.92
C VAL A 187 -0.18 -2.87 -0.10
N ASN A 188 0.97 -3.28 0.41
CA ASN A 188 2.04 -3.80 -0.41
C ASN A 188 1.98 -5.33 -0.41
N GLY A 189 1.89 -5.92 -1.60
CA GLY A 189 1.80 -7.37 -1.80
C GLY A 189 3.15 -8.11 -1.81
N TYR A 190 4.27 -7.48 -1.45
CA TYR A 190 5.55 -8.21 -1.35
C TYR A 190 5.64 -9.00 -0.03
N ASP A 191 6.72 -9.77 0.14
CA ASP A 191 6.97 -10.68 1.29
C ASP A 191 7.01 -10.00 2.68
N ASP A 192 6.78 -8.69 2.75
CA ASP A 192 6.75 -7.93 3.99
C ASP A 192 5.31 -7.52 4.36
N LEU A 193 4.79 -8.16 5.41
CA LEU A 193 3.47 -7.87 5.97
C LEU A 193 3.41 -6.55 6.76
N SER A 194 4.53 -5.83 6.93
CA SER A 194 4.57 -4.55 7.66
C SER A 194 3.61 -3.51 7.10
N SER A 195 3.25 -3.59 5.80
CA SER A 195 2.25 -2.71 5.20
C SER A 195 0.85 -2.86 5.82
N LEU A 196 0.58 -3.99 6.48
CA LEU A 196 -0.68 -4.27 7.19
C LEU A 196 -0.69 -3.80 8.64
N ASP A 197 0.44 -3.39 9.23
CA ASP A 197 0.52 -3.05 10.66
C ASP A 197 -0.44 -1.91 11.02
N ARG A 198 -0.44 -0.82 10.24
CA ARG A 198 -1.34 0.31 10.50
C ARG A 198 -2.81 -0.03 10.30
N ALA A 199 -3.14 -0.88 9.31
CA ALA A 199 -4.50 -1.35 9.10
C ALA A 199 -4.96 -2.21 10.28
N SER A 200 -4.08 -3.08 10.78
CA SER A 200 -4.29 -3.92 11.96
C SER A 200 -4.57 -3.10 13.21
N ASP A 201 -3.78 -2.06 13.47
CA ASP A 201 -4.00 -1.15 14.60
C ASP A 201 -5.34 -0.44 14.52
N PHE A 202 -5.72 0.02 13.32
CA PHE A 202 -7.04 0.59 13.11
C PHE A 202 -8.15 -0.43 13.37
N MET A 203 -8.01 -1.67 12.87
CA MET A 203 -8.97 -2.76 13.11
C MET A 203 -9.08 -3.13 14.59
N ARG A 204 -7.98 -3.09 15.36
CA ARG A 204 -8.03 -3.26 16.83
C ARG A 204 -8.88 -2.17 17.49
N ILE A 205 -8.74 -0.92 17.06
CA ILE A 205 -9.58 0.18 17.57
C ILE A 205 -11.04 -0.08 17.22
N LYS A 206 -11.33 -0.39 15.95
CA LYS A 206 -12.67 -0.69 15.45
C LYS A 206 -13.34 -1.82 16.24
N HIS A 207 -12.64 -2.92 16.48
CA HIS A 207 -13.19 -4.09 17.13
C HIS A 207 -13.10 -4.08 18.65
N GLY A 208 -12.48 -3.05 19.25
CA GLY A 208 -12.27 -2.96 20.71
C GLY A 208 -11.23 -3.93 21.24
N VAL A 209 -10.34 -4.43 20.38
CA VAL A 209 -9.22 -5.27 20.79
C VAL A 209 -8.18 -4.37 21.46
N PRO A 210 -7.66 -4.73 22.65
CA PRO A 210 -6.55 -4.02 23.25
C PRO A 210 -5.37 -3.98 22.28
N SER A 211 -4.84 -2.79 22.02
CA SER A 211 -3.69 -2.61 21.11
C SER A 211 -2.45 -2.26 21.93
N ASP A 212 -1.40 -3.07 21.85
CA ASP A 212 -0.05 -2.59 22.10
C ASP A 212 0.42 -1.91 20.79
N PRO A 213 0.70 -0.60 20.77
CA PRO A 213 1.15 0.10 19.57
C PRO A 213 2.50 -0.44 18.99
N ARG A 214 3.11 -1.45 19.61
CA ARG A 214 4.32 -2.12 19.12
C ARG A 214 4.07 -3.54 18.59
N SER A 215 2.84 -4.04 18.61
CA SER A 215 2.57 -5.45 18.29
C SER A 215 2.55 -5.79 16.80
N GLY A 216 2.61 -4.80 15.90
CA GLY A 216 2.47 -5.03 14.46
C GLY A 216 1.17 -5.75 14.10
N LEU A 217 1.21 -6.64 13.11
CA LEU A 217 0.07 -7.43 12.62
C LEU A 217 -0.64 -8.22 13.73
N GLY A 218 0.07 -8.86 14.66
CA GLY A 218 -0.43 -9.54 15.86
C GLY A 218 -1.53 -10.61 15.66
N VAL A 219 -1.39 -11.77 16.32
CA VAL A 219 -2.32 -12.91 16.16
C VAL A 219 -3.75 -12.59 16.61
N ASP A 220 -3.92 -11.59 17.48
CA ASP A 220 -5.19 -11.15 18.06
C ASP A 220 -6.16 -10.54 17.04
N ILE A 221 -5.65 -10.02 15.92
CA ILE A 221 -6.45 -9.34 14.89
C ILE A 221 -6.24 -9.92 13.48
N ALA A 222 -5.19 -10.72 13.27
CA ALA A 222 -4.80 -11.24 11.97
C ALA A 222 -5.94 -11.98 11.22
N ASP A 223 -6.75 -12.81 11.89
CA ASP A 223 -7.90 -13.47 11.24
C ASP A 223 -8.91 -12.47 10.66
N ARG A 224 -9.15 -11.34 11.35
CA ARG A 224 -10.06 -10.29 10.89
C ARG A 224 -9.47 -9.52 9.71
N VAL A 225 -8.16 -9.27 9.73
CA VAL A 225 -7.44 -8.66 8.62
C VAL A 225 -7.52 -9.56 7.38
N ALA A 226 -7.28 -10.86 7.55
CA ALA A 226 -7.39 -11.85 6.47
C ALA A 226 -8.82 -11.92 5.92
N GLU A 227 -9.84 -11.94 6.78
CA GLU A 227 -11.23 -11.92 6.34
C GLU A 227 -11.58 -10.66 5.53
N ALA A 228 -11.07 -9.50 5.95
CA ALA A 228 -11.27 -8.24 5.24
C ALA A 228 -10.52 -8.20 3.89
N LEU A 229 -9.30 -8.75 3.82
CA LEU A 229 -8.57 -8.93 2.57
C LEU A 229 -9.31 -9.89 1.61
N ARG A 230 -9.81 -11.02 2.09
CA ARG A 230 -10.64 -11.95 1.29
C ARG A 230 -11.87 -11.25 0.71
N ARG A 231 -12.56 -10.44 1.51
CA ARG A 231 -13.69 -9.63 1.01
C ARG A 231 -13.24 -8.61 -0.04
N ARG A 232 -12.06 -8.01 0.11
CA ARG A 232 -11.50 -7.08 -0.88
C ARG A 232 -11.20 -7.79 -2.20
N VAL A 233 -10.48 -8.91 -2.17
CA VAL A 233 -10.17 -9.73 -3.37
C VAL A 233 -11.46 -10.19 -4.06
N GLY A 234 -12.42 -10.71 -3.30
CA GLY A 234 -13.70 -11.16 -3.84
C GLY A 234 -14.51 -10.07 -4.56
N ARG A 235 -14.30 -8.78 -4.25
CA ARG A 235 -14.90 -7.67 -5.02
C ARG A 235 -14.27 -7.53 -6.40
N TYR A 236 -12.97 -7.75 -6.56
CA TYR A 236 -12.32 -7.75 -7.88
C TYR A 236 -12.75 -8.98 -8.69
N ASP A 237 -12.93 -10.15 -8.06
CA ASP A 237 -13.48 -11.33 -8.72
C ASP A 237 -14.90 -11.09 -9.25
N ALA A 238 -15.75 -10.44 -8.45
CA ALA A 238 -17.09 -10.06 -8.86
C ALA A 238 -17.13 -9.07 -10.04
N LEU A 239 -16.06 -8.30 -10.23
CA LEU A 239 -15.86 -7.41 -11.38
C LEU A 239 -15.27 -8.13 -12.60
N GLY A 240 -14.91 -9.41 -12.49
CA GLY A 240 -14.29 -10.18 -13.56
C GLY A 240 -12.81 -9.83 -13.78
N VAL A 241 -12.14 -9.24 -12.78
CA VAL A 241 -10.71 -8.96 -12.85
C VAL A 241 -9.95 -10.28 -12.72
N GLY A 242 -9.37 -10.74 -13.83
CA GLY A 242 -8.60 -11.98 -13.89
C GLY A 242 -7.32 -11.95 -13.04
N PRO A 243 -6.71 -13.12 -12.78
CA PRO A 243 -5.41 -13.21 -12.10
C PRO A 243 -4.31 -12.48 -12.87
N GLY A 244 -3.28 -12.02 -12.17
CA GLY A 244 -2.19 -11.23 -12.72
C GLY A 244 -1.22 -12.03 -13.60
N ALA A 245 -0.91 -11.43 -14.76
CA ALA A 245 0.28 -11.56 -15.63
C ALA A 245 0.00 -12.07 -17.06
N ASP A 246 0.23 -11.13 -17.99
CA ASP A 246 0.68 -11.33 -19.38
C ASP A 246 -0.28 -11.81 -20.47
N ASP A 247 -1.59 -11.57 -20.34
CA ASP A 247 -2.45 -11.62 -21.52
C ASP A 247 -2.31 -10.31 -22.33
N GLU A 248 -1.55 -10.36 -23.42
CA GLU A 248 -1.63 -9.42 -24.56
C GLU A 248 -3.07 -9.33 -25.13
N ASP A 249 -3.97 -10.22 -24.71
CA ASP A 249 -5.38 -10.32 -25.08
C ASP A 249 -6.30 -9.36 -24.28
N THR A 250 -5.82 -8.17 -23.89
CA THR A 250 -6.74 -7.13 -23.44
C THR A 250 -7.68 -6.78 -24.60
N LYS A 251 -8.98 -7.04 -24.44
CA LYS A 251 -10.01 -6.70 -25.43
C LYS A 251 -10.23 -5.19 -25.57
N ALA A 252 -9.71 -4.41 -24.61
CA ALA A 252 -9.80 -2.97 -24.55
C ALA A 252 -9.12 -2.33 -25.77
N THR A 253 -9.92 -1.62 -26.57
CA THR A 253 -9.43 -0.90 -27.75
C THR A 253 -8.82 0.45 -27.41
N ASP A 254 -9.23 1.06 -26.29
CA ASP A 254 -8.75 2.35 -25.80
C ASP A 254 -7.61 2.21 -24.77
N GLU A 255 -6.65 3.13 -24.82
CA GLU A 255 -5.52 3.17 -23.89
C GLU A 255 -5.96 3.46 -22.45
N ALA A 256 -6.98 4.31 -22.27
CA ALA A 256 -7.53 4.61 -20.95
C ALA A 256 -8.14 3.36 -20.29
N GLU A 257 -8.86 2.56 -21.08
CA GLU A 257 -9.46 1.30 -20.64
C GLU A 257 -8.38 0.26 -20.31
N ARG A 258 -7.37 0.07 -21.19
CA ARG A 258 -6.22 -0.81 -20.90
C ARG A 258 -5.48 -0.40 -19.62
N THR A 259 -5.32 0.90 -19.40
CA THR A 259 -4.66 1.45 -18.22
C THR A 259 -5.45 1.15 -16.95
N MET A 260 -6.78 1.33 -16.98
CA MET A 260 -7.66 1.00 -15.85
C MET A 260 -7.67 -0.51 -15.57
N GLU A 261 -7.77 -1.34 -16.60
CA GLU A 261 -7.71 -2.81 -16.43
C GLU A 261 -6.40 -3.25 -15.78
N ARG A 262 -5.27 -2.66 -16.22
CA ARG A 262 -3.96 -2.93 -15.63
C ARG A 262 -3.90 -2.49 -14.16
N LEU A 263 -4.40 -1.30 -13.85
CA LEU A 263 -4.47 -0.81 -12.47
C LEU A 263 -5.27 -1.77 -11.58
N LEU A 264 -6.47 -2.18 -12.02
CA LEU A 264 -7.31 -3.11 -11.25
C LEU A 264 -6.65 -4.47 -11.04
N ARG A 265 -5.93 -5.00 -12.04
CA ARG A 265 -5.16 -6.23 -11.92
C ARG A 265 -4.01 -6.09 -10.92
N ASN A 266 -3.23 -5.00 -11.00
CA ASN A 266 -2.14 -4.72 -10.06
C ASN A 266 -2.66 -4.58 -8.63
N GLU A 267 -3.76 -3.87 -8.42
CA GLU A 267 -4.36 -3.74 -7.09
C GLU A 267 -4.83 -5.09 -6.53
N LYS A 268 -5.49 -5.90 -7.37
CA LYS A 268 -5.93 -7.24 -6.97
C LYS A 268 -4.73 -8.11 -6.57
N ASP A 269 -3.68 -8.14 -7.40
CA ASP A 269 -2.45 -8.91 -7.14
C ASP A 269 -1.80 -8.52 -5.80
N HIS A 270 -1.75 -7.22 -5.48
CA HIS A 270 -1.27 -6.76 -4.18
C HIS A 270 -2.11 -7.28 -3.01
N PHE A 271 -3.44 -7.26 -3.11
CA PHE A 271 -4.32 -7.79 -2.06
C PHE A 271 -4.23 -9.33 -1.94
N GLU A 272 -4.13 -10.04 -3.06
CA GLU A 272 -3.97 -11.50 -3.08
C GLU A 272 -2.66 -11.91 -2.40
N LYS A 273 -1.53 -11.30 -2.78
CA LYS A 273 -0.24 -11.62 -2.16
C LYS A 273 -0.18 -11.24 -0.68
N ALA A 274 -0.78 -10.12 -0.28
CA ALA A 274 -0.88 -9.74 1.12
C ALA A 274 -1.71 -10.75 1.93
N LEU A 275 -2.81 -11.26 1.35
CA LEU A 275 -3.63 -12.31 1.95
C LEU A 275 -2.85 -13.62 2.08
N GLU A 276 -2.21 -14.08 1.01
CA GLU A 276 -1.41 -15.31 1.00
C GLU A 276 -0.25 -15.25 2.00
N GLY A 277 0.45 -14.11 2.07
CA GLY A 277 1.50 -13.87 3.05
C GLY A 277 0.98 -13.95 4.48
N LEU A 278 -0.17 -13.33 4.76
CA LEU A 278 -0.80 -13.34 6.08
C LEU A 278 -1.29 -14.74 6.48
N GLU A 279 -1.88 -15.50 5.55
CA GLU A 279 -2.31 -16.88 5.81
C GLU A 279 -1.13 -17.81 6.09
N ARG A 280 -0.02 -17.69 5.34
CA ARG A 280 1.23 -18.41 5.64
C ARG A 280 1.78 -18.04 7.02
N TRP A 281 1.79 -16.77 7.36
CA TRP A 281 2.25 -16.30 8.66
C TRP A 281 1.38 -16.85 9.81
N LEU A 282 0.05 -16.83 9.65
CA LEU A 282 -0.89 -17.40 10.63
C LEU A 282 -0.66 -18.89 10.85
N GLU A 283 -0.41 -19.66 9.78
CA GLU A 283 -0.14 -21.08 9.92
C GLU A 283 1.17 -21.35 10.68
N ALA A 284 2.23 -20.59 10.37
CA ALA A 284 3.48 -20.67 11.11
C ALA A 284 3.34 -20.32 12.61
N GLN A 285 2.44 -19.39 12.96
CA GLN A 285 2.15 -19.08 14.37
C GLN A 285 1.48 -20.26 15.08
N LYS A 286 0.53 -20.95 14.42
CA LYS A 286 -0.13 -22.14 15.00
C LYS A 286 0.86 -23.29 15.21
N GLU A 287 1.78 -23.51 14.26
CA GLU A 287 2.83 -24.51 14.40
C GLU A 287 3.73 -24.19 15.61
N THR A 288 4.13 -22.93 15.75
CA THR A 288 4.94 -22.45 16.89
C THR A 288 4.22 -22.66 18.23
N GLU A 289 2.92 -22.33 18.30
CA GLU A 289 2.10 -22.54 19.51
C GLU A 289 1.94 -24.03 19.84
N ALA A 290 1.77 -24.88 18.83
CA ALA A 290 1.66 -26.33 19.01
C ALA A 290 2.97 -26.95 19.53
N GLU A 291 4.13 -26.52 18.99
CA GLU A 291 5.44 -26.94 19.47
C GLU A 291 5.69 -26.49 20.91
N ALA A 292 5.33 -25.25 21.26
CA ALA A 292 5.45 -24.73 22.61
C ALA A 292 4.56 -25.50 23.61
N ALA A 293 3.32 -25.83 23.23
CA ALA A 293 2.41 -26.63 24.04
C ALA A 293 2.93 -28.07 24.25
N ALA A 294 3.49 -28.68 23.21
CA ALA A 294 4.09 -30.00 23.29
C ALA A 294 5.32 -30.01 24.24
N ALA A 295 6.19 -29.01 24.11
CA ALA A 295 7.37 -28.86 24.98
C ALA A 295 7.00 -28.65 26.45
N ALA A 296 5.97 -27.83 26.73
CA ALA A 296 5.46 -27.64 28.09
C ALA A 296 4.95 -28.95 28.70
N THR A 297 4.24 -29.76 27.91
CA THR A 297 3.73 -31.07 28.34
C THR A 297 4.86 -32.06 28.64
N THR A 298 5.96 -32.05 27.86
CA THR A 298 7.11 -32.93 28.12
C THR A 298 7.89 -32.51 29.37
N GLY A 299 8.05 -31.20 29.61
CA GLY A 299 8.75 -30.69 30.80
C GLY A 299 8.05 -31.06 32.11
N GLU A 300 6.71 -31.07 32.13
CA GLU A 300 5.93 -31.49 33.32
C GLU A 300 6.12 -32.98 33.64
N ILE A 301 6.31 -33.84 32.64
CA ILE A 301 6.53 -35.28 32.83
C ILE A 301 7.91 -35.55 33.44
N GLU A 302 8.95 -34.82 33.02
CA GLU A 302 10.30 -34.99 33.58
C GLU A 302 10.42 -34.46 35.02
N GLU A 303 9.68 -33.41 35.40
CA GLU A 303 9.63 -32.95 36.80
C GLU A 303 8.91 -33.95 37.73
N GLU A 304 7.83 -34.61 37.28
CA GLU A 304 7.14 -35.63 38.10
C GLU A 304 7.99 -36.92 38.27
N GLU A 305 8.71 -37.36 37.24
CA GLU A 305 9.60 -38.53 37.36
C GLU A 305 10.82 -38.25 38.25
N GLY A 306 11.35 -37.02 38.25
CA GLY A 306 12.43 -36.60 39.15
C GLY A 306 12.05 -36.62 40.63
N VAL A 307 10.83 -36.18 40.97
CA VAL A 307 10.32 -36.19 42.35
C VAL A 307 10.02 -37.62 42.83
N ALA A 308 9.57 -38.52 41.95
CA ALA A 308 9.38 -39.93 42.29
C ALA A 308 10.72 -40.66 42.54
N GLY A 309 11.80 -40.28 41.84
CA GLY A 309 13.15 -40.84 42.02
C GLY A 309 13.78 -40.51 43.38
N ASP A 310 13.63 -39.28 43.87
CA ASP A 310 14.20 -38.86 45.17
C ASP A 310 13.47 -39.45 46.39
N LEU A 311 12.17 -39.74 46.25
CA LEU A 311 11.40 -40.45 47.30
C LEU A 311 11.79 -41.93 47.41
N ALA A 312 12.31 -42.54 46.35
CA ALA A 312 12.80 -43.92 46.37
C ALA A 312 14.23 -44.06 46.94
N ALA A 313 15.01 -42.97 46.97
CA ALA A 313 16.38 -42.97 47.49
C ALA A 313 16.50 -42.65 49.00
N THR A 314 15.38 -42.31 49.65
CA THR A 314 15.31 -41.94 51.08
C THR A 314 14.60 -42.95 51.99
N ALA A 315 14.31 -44.16 51.47
CA ALA A 315 13.79 -45.31 52.22
C ALA A 315 14.83 -46.44 52.29
#